data_AF-A0A085FWY0-F1
#
_entry.id   AF-A0A085FWY0-F1
#
_cell.length_a   1.000
_cell.length_b   1.000
_cell.length_c   1.000
_cell.angle_alpha   90.00
_cell.angle_beta   90.00
_cell.angle_gamma   90.00
#
_symmetry.space_group_name_H-M   'P 1'
#
loop_
_entity.id
_entity.type
_entity.pdbx_description
1 polymer ?
#
loop_
_entity_poly.entity_id
_entity_poly.type
_entity_poly.pdbx_seq_one_letter_code
_entity_poly.pdbx_strand_id
1 'polypeptide(L)' 'MDHRRVAAAVEAAARALHESVRDQHQFHWEKMTETWRQDLRSYIQPSVIAALDASDRIVASSTTRSASVARPRLPSVGR' A
#
# COMPACT_ATOMS: atom_id res chain seq x y z
N MET A 1 8.40 7.67 5.61
CA MET A 1 7.94 6.52 4.81
C MET A 1 9.16 5.67 4.45
N ASP A 2 9.10 4.34 4.60
CA ASP A 2 10.24 3.46 4.27
C ASP A 2 10.44 3.37 2.74
N HIS A 3 11.62 3.77 2.27
CA HIS A 3 11.97 3.77 0.85
C HIS A 3 11.89 2.38 0.21
N ARG A 4 12.23 1.31 0.96
CA ARG A 4 12.14 -0.06 0.46
C ARG A 4 10.69 -0.50 0.27
N ARG A 5 9.81 -0.14 1.21
CA ARG A 5 8.36 -0.37 1.10
C ARG A 5 7.76 0.34 -0.10
N VAL A 6 8.14 1.61 -0.31
CA VAL A 6 7.66 2.38 -1.47
C VAL A 6 8.14 1.75 -2.77
N ALA A 7 9.43 1.43 -2.90
CA ALA A 7 9.98 0.83 -4.11
C ALA A 7 9.28 -0.51 -4.47
N ALA A 8 9.06 -1.38 -3.47
CA ALA A 8 8.36 -2.64 -3.67
C ALA A 8 6.89 -2.45 -4.08
N ALA A 9 6.19 -1.50 -3.45
CA ALA A 9 4.81 -1.18 -3.78
C ALA A 9 4.68 -0.57 -5.18
N VAL A 10 5.62 0.29 -5.58
CA VAL A 10 5.67 0.89 -6.92
C VAL A 10 5.92 -0.16 -7.99
N GLU A 11 6.87 -1.09 -7.79
CA GLU A 11 7.12 -2.19 -8.72
C GLU A 11 5.88 -3.08 -8.87
N ALA A 12 5.24 -3.46 -7.76
CA ALA A 12 4.04 -4.29 -7.78
C ALA A 12 2.87 -3.59 -8.48
N ALA A 13 2.66 -2.30 -8.20
CA ALA A 13 1.59 -1.52 -8.81
C ALA A 13 1.83 -1.28 -10.30
N ALA A 14 3.06 -0.97 -10.72
CA ALA A 14 3.41 -0.80 -12.13
C ALA A 14 3.18 -2.11 -12.91
N ARG A 15 3.65 -3.25 -12.38
CA ARG A 15 3.39 -4.56 -12.97
C ARG A 15 1.90 -4.86 -13.09
N ALA A 16 1.14 -4.65 -12.02
CA ALA A 16 -0.30 -4.91 -12.01
C ALA A 16 -1.03 -4.03 -13.02
N LEU A 17 -0.69 -2.74 -13.10
CA LEU A 17 -1.26 -1.81 -14.06
C LEU A 17 -0.97 -2.31 -15.49
N HIS A 18 0.29 -2.57 -15.82
CA HIS A 18 0.70 -3.08 -17.13
C HIS A 18 -0.09 -4.33 -17.52
N GLU A 19 -0.10 -5.35 -16.66
CA GLU A 19 -0.79 -6.61 -16.95
C GLU A 19 -2.32 -6.44 -17.06
N SER A 20 -2.91 -5.47 -16.36
CA SER A 20 -4.35 -5.22 -16.41
C SER A 20 -4.82 -4.49 -17.67
N VAL A 21 -3.96 -3.69 -18.29
CA VAL A 21 -4.33 -2.84 -19.43
C VAL A 21 -3.65 -3.23 -20.75
N ARG A 22 -2.67 -4.14 -20.72
CA ARG A 22 -1.96 -4.57 -21.93
C ARG A 22 -2.91 -5.29 -22.90
N ASP A 23 -2.68 -5.07 -24.19
CA ASP A 23 -3.33 -5.88 -25.22
C ASP A 23 -2.71 -7.28 -25.34
N GLN A 24 -3.41 -8.20 -26.01
CA GLN A 24 -2.93 -9.57 -26.25
C GLN A 24 -1.59 -9.61 -27.00
N HIS A 25 -1.33 -8.62 -27.86
CA HIS A 25 -0.11 -8.54 -28.67
C HIS A 25 1.04 -7.81 -27.97
N GLN A 26 0.79 -7.17 -26.82
CA GLN A 26 1.84 -6.51 -26.04
C GLN A 26 2.57 -7.53 -25.16
N PHE A 27 3.86 -7.30 -24.95
CA PHE A 27 4.68 -8.14 -24.08
C PHE A 27 4.17 -8.13 -22.64
N HIS A 28 4.36 -9.25 -21.94
CA HIS A 28 4.23 -9.30 -20.48
C HIS A 28 5.32 -8.47 -19.81
N TRP A 29 5.07 -8.08 -18.56
CA TRP A 29 5.95 -7.23 -17.75
C TRP A 29 7.41 -7.67 -17.78
N GLU A 30 7.68 -8.97 -17.65
CA GLU A 30 9.04 -9.51 -17.57
C GLU A 30 9.81 -9.38 -18.89
N LYS A 31 9.10 -9.22 -20.00
CA LYS A 31 9.68 -9.06 -21.34
C LYS A 31 9.74 -7.61 -21.80
N MET A 32 9.18 -6.68 -21.02
CA MET A 32 9.26 -5.26 -21.33
C MET A 32 10.66 -4.70 -21.12
N THR A 33 10.98 -3.64 -21.86
CA THR A 33 12.26 -2.95 -21.72
C THR A 33 12.39 -2.31 -20.35
N GLU A 34 13.63 -2.16 -19.86
CA GLU A 34 13.86 -1.48 -18.58
C GLU A 34 13.38 -0.03 -18.63
N THR A 35 13.53 0.66 -19.77
CA THR A 35 13.02 2.02 -19.96
C THR A 35 11.50 2.07 -19.75
N TRP A 36 10.74 1.17 -20.38
CA TRP A 36 9.29 1.12 -20.19
C TRP A 36 8.90 0.86 -18.73
N ARG A 37 9.56 -0.12 -18.09
CA ARG A 37 9.32 -0.42 -16.67
C ARG A 37 9.63 0.78 -15.79
N GLN A 38 10.71 1.50 -16.06
CA GLN A 38 11.10 2.71 -15.34
C GLN A 38 10.08 3.85 -15.53
N ASP A 39 9.60 4.07 -16.75
CA ASP A 39 8.62 5.10 -17.05
C ASP A 39 7.30 4.80 -16.33
N LEU A 40 6.83 3.55 -16.36
CA LEU A 40 5.59 3.17 -15.70
C LEU A 40 5.69 3.25 -14.17
N ARG A 41 6.83 2.86 -13.59
CA ARG A 41 7.12 3.08 -12.17
C ARG A 41 7.07 4.57 -11.81
N SER A 42 7.70 5.42 -12.61
CA SER A 42 7.73 6.87 -12.39
C SER A 42 6.34 7.48 -12.49
N TYR A 43 5.54 7.03 -13.45
CA TYR A 43 4.16 7.45 -13.65
C TYR A 43 3.26 7.11 -12.45
N ILE A 44 3.36 5.89 -11.90
CA ILE A 44 2.46 5.42 -10.85
C ILE A 44 2.90 5.81 -9.43
N GLN A 45 4.18 6.15 -9.24
CA GLN A 45 4.77 6.42 -7.93
C GLN A 45 4.01 7.45 -7.07
N PRO A 46 3.56 8.61 -7.59
CA PRO A 46 2.80 9.57 -6.79
C PRO A 46 1.51 8.98 -6.21
N SER A 47 0.78 8.19 -7.00
CA SER A 47 -0.46 7.54 -6.57
C SER A 47 -0.22 6.49 -5.49
N VAL A 48 0.85 5.69 -5.63
CA VAL A 48 1.24 4.68 -4.63
C VAL A 48 1.61 5.34 -3.30
N ILE A 49 2.39 6.44 -3.34
CA ILE A 49 2.75 7.18 -2.12
C ILE A 49 1.50 7.70 -1.42
N ALA A 50 0.59 8.35 -2.15
CA ALA A 50 -0.65 8.87 -1.59
C ALA A 50 -1.52 7.76 -0.97
N ALA A 51 -1.62 6.60 -1.63
CA ALA A 51 -2.37 5.46 -1.13
C ALA A 51 -1.75 4.86 0.14
N LEU A 52 -0.41 4.73 0.19
CA LEU A 52 0.29 4.25 1.38
C LEU A 52 0.14 5.23 2.56
N ASP A 53 0.25 6.54 2.32
CA ASP A 53 0.03 7.57 3.34
C ASP A 53 -1.40 7.52 3.89
N ALA A 54 -2.40 7.37 3.02
CA ALA A 54 -3.80 7.23 3.44
C ALA A 54 -4.01 5.96 4.27
N SER A 55 -3.43 4.84 3.84
CA SER A 55 -3.50 3.57 4.57
C SER A 55 -2.86 3.67 5.96
N ASP A 56 -1.68 4.28 6.05
CA ASP A 56 -0.96 4.46 7.32
C ASP A 56 -1.77 5.31 8.32
N ARG A 57 -2.45 6.37 7.84
CA ARG A 57 -3.36 7.18 8.67
C ARG A 57 -4.55 6.36 9.20
N ILE A 58 -5.15 5.52 8.35
CA ILE A 58 -6.27 4.67 8.75
C ILE A 58 -5.83 3.65 9.82
N VAL A 59 -4.69 2.99 9.60
CA VAL A 59 -4.14 2.01 10.55
C VAL A 59 -3.80 2.68 11.89
N ALA A 60 -3.17 3.85 11.87
CA ALA A 60 -2.85 4.61 13.08
C ALA A 60 -4.12 4.99 13.86
N SER A 61 -5.14 5.53 13.19
CA SER A 61 -6.41 5.92 13.83
C SER A 61 -7.21 4.73 14.40
N SER A 62 -7.16 3.58 13.73
CA SER A 62 -7.83 2.34 14.18
C SER A 62 -7.16 1.76 15.42
N THR A 63 -5.84 1.88 15.52
CA THR A 63 -5.06 1.46 16.69
C THR A 63 -5.42 2.32 17.92
N THR A 64 -5.60 3.64 17.74
CA THR A 64 -6.02 4.55 18.83
C THR A 64 -7.43 4.24 19.33
N ARG A 65 -8.37 3.88 18.44
CA ARG A 65 -9.76 3.54 18.82
C ARG A 65 -9.84 2.24 19.64
N SER A 66 -9.03 1.23 19.34
CA SER A 66 -8.99 0.01 20.16
C SER A 66 -8.37 0.23 21.54
N ALA A 67 -7.40 1.14 21.66
CA ALA A 67 -6.76 1.45 22.94
C ALA A 67 -7.70 2.17 23.93
N SER A 68 -8.65 2.99 23.45
CA SER A 68 -9.62 3.67 24.30
C SER A 68 -10.77 2.78 24.80
N VAL A 69 -10.94 1.57 24.23
CA VAL A 69 -11.97 0.58 24.61
C VAL A 69 -11.40 -0.45 25.61
N ALA A 70 -10.23 -0.21 26.22
CA ALA A 70 -9.68 -1.06 27.27
C ALA A 70 -10.30 -0.74 28.66
N ARG A 71 -11.54 -1.23 28.83
CA ARG A 71 -12.19 -1.74 30.07
C ARG A 71 -12.50 -0.78 31.25
N PRO A 72 -13.79 -0.55 31.60
CA PRO A 72 -14.17 -0.08 32.93
C PRO A 72 -13.84 -1.16 33.97
N ARG A 73 -13.10 -0.82 35.03
CA ARG A 73 -12.88 -1.73 36.17
C ARG A 73 -14.17 -1.80 36.98
N LEU A 74 -14.83 -2.97 36.99
CA LEU A 74 -15.96 -3.23 37.88
C LEU A 74 -15.45 -3.32 39.32
N PRO A 75 -16.11 -2.68 40.31
CA PRO A 75 -15.72 -2.79 41.70
C PRO A 75 -15.99 -4.21 42.20
N SER A 76 -14.96 -4.81 42.80
CA SER A 76 -15.02 -6.06 43.55
C SER A 76 -15.95 -5.91 44.75
N VAL A 77 -17.15 -6.48 44.69
CA VAL A 77 -18.02 -6.61 45.87
C VAL A 77 -17.53 -7.80 46.69
N GLY A 78 -16.91 -7.51 47.84
CA GLY A 78 -16.45 -8.49 48.81
C GLY A 78 -17.62 -9.24 49.48
N ARG A 79 -17.35 -10.48 49.89
CA ARG A 79 -18.21 -11.27 50.79
C ARG A 79 -17.64 -11.23 52.19
#